data_AF-A0A6L8GEN7-F1
#
_entry.id   AF-A0A6L8GEN7-F1
#
_cell.length_a   1.000
_cell.length_b   1.000
_cell.length_c   1.000
_cell.angle_alpha   90.00
_cell.angle_beta   90.00
_cell.angle_gamma   90.00
#
_symmetry.space_group_name_H-M   'P 1'
#
loop_
_entity.id
_entity.type
_entity.pdbx_description
1 polymer ?
#
loop_
_entity_poly.entity_id
_entity_poly.type
_entity_poly.pdbx_seq_one_letter_code
_entity_poly.pdbx_strand_id
1 'polypeptide(L)'
;MATKPTGIVVAALCALALAAPVQAQSRQLPRAADGRPDLTGIWQAASAAHWDIEPHAAYASRTPETGAIGAAPGGLGIVEGGMIPYLPEAVAQKQHNFENRRTDDPEAKCY
;
A
#
# COMPACT_ATOMS: atom_id res chain seq x y z
N MET A 1 4.46 -20.09 55.67
CA MET A 1 3.94 -19.81 54.31
C MET A 1 4.83 -20.55 53.32
N ALA A 2 4.42 -21.74 52.88
CA ALA A 2 5.18 -22.55 51.93
C ALA A 2 4.69 -22.24 50.51
N THR A 3 5.54 -21.65 49.68
CA THR A 3 5.29 -21.49 48.25
C THR A 3 5.23 -22.88 47.62
N LYS A 4 4.10 -23.22 46.98
CA LYS A 4 3.90 -24.53 46.34
C LYS A 4 4.85 -24.65 45.14
N PRO A 5 5.53 -25.80 44.93
CA PRO A 5 6.54 -25.97 43.88
C PRO A 5 5.99 -25.74 42.46
N THR A 6 4.68 -25.85 42.28
CA THR A 6 3.95 -25.54 41.05
C THR A 6 4.12 -24.10 40.58
N GLY A 7 4.21 -23.13 41.50
CA GLY A 7 4.41 -21.72 41.14
C GLY A 7 5.81 -21.44 40.58
N ILE A 8 6.81 -22.17 41.08
CA ILE A 8 8.21 -22.05 40.63
C ILE A 8 8.37 -22.66 39.23
N VAL A 9 7.73 -23.80 38.97
CA VAL A 9 7.77 -24.47 37.66
C VAL A 9 7.10 -23.62 36.58
N VAL A 10 5.94 -23.01 36.87
CA VAL A 10 5.26 -22.13 35.90
C VAL A 10 6.07 -20.87 35.63
N ALA A 11 6.66 -20.26 36.66
CA ALA A 11 7.53 -19.09 36.49
C ALA A 11 8.79 -19.41 35.66
N ALA A 12 9.40 -20.59 35.87
CA ALA A 12 10.56 -21.04 35.10
C ALA A 12 10.21 -21.28 33.62
N LEU A 13 9.05 -21.89 33.33
CA LEU A 13 8.57 -22.09 31.96
C LEU A 13 8.26 -20.77 31.23
N CYS A 14 7.66 -19.80 31.91
CA CYS A 14 7.44 -18.46 31.34
C CYS A 14 8.76 -17.72 31.08
N ALA A 15 9.75 -17.85 31.97
CA ALA A 15 11.07 -17.24 31.78
C ALA A 15 11.83 -17.86 30.58
N LEU A 16 11.70 -19.17 30.35
CA LEU A 16 12.24 -19.87 29.19
C LEU A 16 11.56 -19.45 27.88
N ALA A 17 10.24 -19.21 27.89
CA ALA A 17 9.51 -18.74 26.72
C ALA A 17 9.87 -17.29 26.32
N LEU A 18 10.21 -16.43 27.29
CA LEU A 18 10.66 -15.05 27.05
C LEU A 18 12.14 -14.95 26.64
N ALA A 19 12.93 -16.01 26.83
CA ALA A 19 14.34 -16.07 26.47
C ALA A 19 14.58 -16.57 25.04
N ALA A 20 13.53 -16.88 24.26
CA ALA A 20 13.69 -17.21 22.86
C ALA A 20 14.30 -16.01 22.12
N PRO A 21 15.48 -16.13 21.50
CA PRO A 21 16.00 -15.06 20.68
C PRO A 21 15.02 -14.83 19.52
N VAL A 22 14.46 -13.62 19.45
CA VAL A 22 13.88 -13.13 18.20
C VAL A 22 15.08 -13.00 17.25
N GLN A 23 15.25 -13.98 16.36
CA GLN A 23 16.08 -13.80 15.18
C GLN A 23 15.42 -12.74 14.29
N ALA A 24 15.64 -11.47 14.63
CA ALA A 24 15.57 -10.40 13.66
C ALA A 24 16.51 -10.80 12.51
N GLN A 25 16.04 -10.68 11.28
CA GLN A 25 16.77 -11.09 10.09
C GLN A 25 18.06 -10.26 9.97
N SER A 26 19.15 -10.68 10.62
CA SER A 26 20.48 -10.09 10.51
C SER A 26 21.17 -10.50 9.21
N ARG A 27 20.39 -10.69 8.14
CA ARG A 27 20.93 -11.00 6.82
C ARG A 27 21.58 -9.72 6.32
N GLN A 28 22.89 -9.75 6.12
CA GLN A 28 23.59 -8.64 5.46
C GLN A 28 22.93 -8.41 4.09
N LEU A 29 22.28 -7.26 3.93
CA LEU A 29 21.67 -6.88 2.67
C LEU A 29 22.78 -6.69 1.63
N PRO A 30 22.66 -7.28 0.43
CA PRO A 30 23.56 -6.98 -0.67
C PRO A 30 23.70 -5.47 -0.87
N ARG A 31 24.92 -5.02 -1.11
CA ARG A 31 25.24 -3.61 -1.30
C ARG A 31 25.71 -3.37 -2.71
N ALA A 32 25.28 -2.26 -3.30
CA ALA A 32 25.84 -1.77 -4.54
C ALA A 32 27.27 -1.25 -4.31
N ALA A 33 27.98 -0.94 -5.40
CA ALA A 33 29.37 -0.44 -5.34
C ALA A 33 29.52 0.87 -4.54
N ASP A 34 28.44 1.64 -4.39
CA ASP A 34 28.37 2.88 -3.61
C ASP A 34 28.03 2.65 -2.11
N GLY A 35 27.90 1.39 -1.69
CA GLY A 35 27.57 1.00 -0.32
C GLY A 35 26.08 1.11 0.05
N ARG A 36 25.20 1.55 -0.86
CA ARG A 36 23.75 1.58 -0.65
C ARG A 36 23.13 0.19 -0.79
N PRO A 37 21.90 -0.07 -0.28
CA PRO A 37 21.20 -1.32 -0.56
C PRO A 37 21.14 -1.58 -2.07
N ASP A 38 21.51 -2.79 -2.48
CA ASP A 38 21.32 -3.24 -3.85
C ASP A 38 19.84 -3.58 -4.07
N LEU A 39 19.18 -2.82 -4.94
CA LEU A 39 17.77 -2.97 -5.31
C LEU A 39 17.57 -3.55 -6.71
N THR A 40 18.63 -4.06 -7.36
CA THR A 40 18.57 -4.57 -8.75
C THR A 40 17.60 -5.74 -8.95
N GLY A 41 17.20 -6.43 -7.88
CA GLY A 41 16.16 -7.47 -7.89
C GLY A 41 14.73 -6.97 -7.61
N ILE A 42 14.54 -5.67 -7.36
CA ILE A 42 13.24 -5.08 -7.04
C ILE A 42 12.79 -4.20 -8.21
N TRP A 43 11.66 -4.57 -8.80
CA TRP A 43 11.06 -3.83 -9.90
C TRP A 43 9.76 -3.20 -9.43
N GLN A 44 9.61 -1.89 -9.67
CA GLN A 44 8.37 -1.16 -9.42
C GLN A 44 7.86 -0.59 -10.74
N ALA A 45 6.61 -0.88 -11.08
CA ALA A 45 5.91 -0.16 -12.13
C ALA A 45 5.50 1.22 -11.59
N ALA A 46 6.14 2.29 -12.07
CA ALA A 46 5.81 3.67 -11.71
C ALA A 46 4.93 4.29 -12.79
N SER A 47 3.64 4.50 -12.49
CA SER A 47 2.72 5.17 -13.42
C SER A 47 1.57 5.86 -12.68
N ALA A 48 0.89 6.77 -13.38
CA ALA A 48 -0.37 7.38 -12.95
C ALA A 48 -1.60 6.49 -13.25
N ALA A 49 -1.40 5.26 -13.74
CA ALA A 49 -2.48 4.38 -14.19
C ALA A 49 -3.45 3.97 -13.07
N HIS A 50 -3.02 4.07 -11.80
CA HIS A 50 -3.91 3.83 -10.67
C HIS A 50 -4.95 4.94 -10.47
N TRP A 51 -4.72 6.14 -11.01
CA TRP A 51 -5.69 7.24 -10.99
C TRP A 51 -6.68 7.16 -12.15
N ASP A 52 -6.16 6.96 -13.36
CA ASP A 52 -6.91 6.60 -14.56
C ASP A 52 -5.94 5.95 -15.56
N ILE A 53 -6.38 4.88 -16.21
CA ILE A 53 -5.61 4.16 -17.23
C ILE A 53 -5.64 4.88 -18.59
N GLU A 54 -6.64 5.74 -18.81
CA GLU A 54 -6.72 6.65 -19.95
C GLU A 54 -5.94 7.95 -19.67
N PRO A 55 -5.57 8.73 -20.69
CA PRO A 55 -4.96 10.04 -20.51
C PRO A 55 -5.85 10.96 -19.67
N HIS A 56 -5.25 11.63 -18.70
CA HIS A 56 -5.96 12.53 -17.80
C HIS A 56 -5.08 13.68 -17.32
N ALA A 57 -5.70 14.84 -17.11
CA ALA A 57 -5.04 15.98 -16.48
C ALA A 57 -4.89 15.77 -14.97
N ALA A 58 -3.92 16.46 -14.37
CA ALA A 58 -3.82 16.52 -12.92
C ALA A 58 -5.10 17.15 -12.33
N TYR A 59 -5.55 16.63 -11.18
CA TYR A 59 -6.72 17.16 -10.49
C TYR A 59 -6.54 17.13 -8.97
N ALA A 60 -7.24 18.02 -8.28
CA ALA A 60 -7.22 18.09 -6.82
C ALA A 60 -7.88 16.86 -6.16
N SER A 61 -7.47 16.57 -4.92
CA SER A 61 -8.08 15.51 -4.13
C SER A 61 -9.60 15.67 -4.05
N ARG A 62 -10.32 14.55 -4.22
CA ARG A 62 -11.77 14.49 -3.93
C ARG A 62 -12.04 14.34 -2.43
N THR A 63 -10.96 14.21 -1.64
CA THR A 63 -10.97 14.21 -0.18
C THR A 63 -10.14 15.41 0.30
N PRO A 64 -10.74 16.61 0.46
CA PRO A 64 -10.00 17.83 0.77
C PRO A 64 -9.12 17.73 2.02
N GLU A 65 -9.50 16.88 2.97
CA GLU A 65 -8.78 16.63 4.21
C GLU A 65 -7.38 16.05 3.98
N THR A 66 -7.15 15.35 2.85
CA THR A 66 -5.83 14.80 2.50
C THR A 66 -4.95 15.81 1.74
N GLY A 67 -5.49 16.97 1.36
CA GLY A 67 -4.76 18.00 0.63
C GLY A 67 -4.06 17.47 -0.62
N ALA A 68 -2.78 17.81 -0.78
CA ALA A 68 -1.97 17.37 -1.92
C ALA A 68 -1.72 15.85 -1.96
N ILE A 69 -1.85 15.14 -0.83
CA ILE A 69 -1.60 13.69 -0.77
C ILE A 69 -2.63 12.91 -1.58
N GLY A 70 -3.89 13.36 -1.60
CA GLY A 70 -4.95 12.74 -2.41
C GLY A 70 -5.12 13.33 -3.81
N ALA A 71 -4.27 14.29 -4.21
CA ALA A 71 -4.32 14.86 -5.55
C ALA A 71 -3.73 13.88 -6.57
N ALA A 72 -4.33 13.81 -7.76
CA ALA A 72 -3.77 13.00 -8.82
C ALA A 72 -2.83 13.82 -9.70
N PRO A 73 -1.62 13.31 -10.00
CA PRO A 73 -0.81 13.82 -11.10
C PRO A 73 -1.49 13.52 -12.43
N GLY A 74 -1.13 14.27 -13.47
CA GLY A 74 -1.56 13.94 -14.84
C GLY A 74 -0.85 12.70 -15.37
N GLY A 75 -1.54 11.96 -16.23
CA GLY A 75 -1.01 10.75 -16.87
C GLY A 75 -1.25 10.76 -18.38
N LEU A 76 -0.28 10.23 -19.13
CA LEU A 76 -0.43 10.04 -20.59
C LEU A 76 -1.30 8.83 -20.96
N GLY A 77 -1.77 8.07 -19.97
CA GLY A 77 -2.49 6.81 -20.16
C GLY A 77 -1.57 5.64 -20.52
N ILE A 78 -2.09 4.43 -20.35
CA ILE A 78 -1.46 3.15 -20.73
C ILE A 78 -2.26 2.39 -21.79
N VAL A 79 -3.42 2.92 -22.18
CA VAL A 79 -4.30 2.31 -23.18
C VAL A 79 -3.73 2.54 -24.57
N GLU A 80 -3.55 1.45 -25.32
CA GLU A 80 -3.15 1.53 -26.73
C GLU A 80 -4.22 2.26 -27.55
N GLY A 81 -3.83 3.28 -28.32
CA GLY A 81 -4.78 4.17 -29.00
C GLY A 81 -5.41 5.25 -28.11
N GLY A 82 -5.07 5.28 -26.82
CA GLY A 82 -5.40 6.36 -25.87
C GLY A 82 -6.73 6.21 -25.16
N MET A 83 -7.79 5.73 -25.84
CA MET A 83 -9.13 5.65 -25.25
C MET A 83 -9.67 4.22 -25.34
N ILE A 84 -10.38 3.80 -24.28
CA ILE A 84 -11.12 2.56 -24.25
C ILE A 84 -12.44 2.79 -24.99
N PRO A 85 -12.83 1.93 -25.94
CA PRO A 85 -14.09 2.07 -26.67
C PRO A 85 -15.28 1.61 -25.80
N TYR A 86 -15.58 2.37 -24.74
CA TYR A 86 -16.70 2.11 -23.85
C TYR A 86 -18.04 2.26 -24.57
N LEU A 87 -19.02 1.46 -24.14
CA LEU A 87 -20.42 1.70 -24.45
C LEU A 87 -20.86 3.05 -23.81
N PRO A 88 -21.80 3.79 -24.40
CA PRO A 88 -22.24 5.09 -23.88
C PRO A 88 -22.68 5.05 -22.41
N GLU A 89 -23.40 4.01 -22.00
CA GLU A 89 -23.81 3.80 -20.62
C GLU A 89 -22.64 3.54 -19.67
N ALA A 90 -21.55 2.92 -20.17
CA ALA A 90 -20.34 2.69 -19.38
C ALA A 90 -19.55 3.98 -19.17
N VAL A 91 -19.52 4.88 -20.16
CA VAL A 91 -18.95 6.23 -19.99
C VAL A 91 -19.72 7.00 -18.93
N ALA A 92 -21.05 6.98 -18.99
CA ALA A 92 -21.91 7.62 -18.00
C ALA A 92 -21.68 7.06 -16.59
N GLN A 93 -21.58 5.73 -16.46
CA GLN A 93 -21.30 5.09 -15.17
C GLN A 93 -19.89 5.43 -14.66
N LYS A 94 -18.86 5.46 -15.52
CA LYS A 94 -17.50 5.88 -15.15
C LYS A 94 -17.52 7.28 -14.55
N GLN A 95 -18.19 8.23 -15.21
CA GLN A 95 -18.31 9.60 -14.74
C GLN A 95 -19.06 9.68 -13.41
N HIS A 96 -20.19 8.98 -13.28
CA HIS A 96 -20.95 8.90 -12.04
C HIS A 96 -20.11 8.36 -10.87
N ASN A 97 -19.36 7.27 -11.10
CA ASN A 97 -18.47 6.71 -10.09
C ASN A 97 -17.37 7.69 -9.70
N PHE A 98 -16.74 8.35 -10.67
CA PHE A 98 -15.67 9.32 -10.40
C PHE A 98 -16.17 10.51 -9.57
N GLU A 99 -17.38 10.99 -9.85
CA GLU A 99 -18.00 12.09 -9.11
C GLU A 99 -18.30 11.71 -7.66
N ASN A 100 -18.80 10.49 -7.43
CA ASN A 100 -19.23 9.96 -6.14
C ASN A 100 -18.15 9.17 -5.39
N ARG A 101 -16.93 9.03 -5.94
CA ARG A 101 -15.88 8.19 -5.35
C ARG A 101 -15.52 8.53 -3.90
N ARG A 102 -15.76 9.76 -3.44
CA ARG A 102 -15.57 10.11 -2.02
C ARG A 102 -16.42 9.24 -1.07
N THR A 103 -17.62 8.86 -1.49
CA THR A 103 -18.54 8.03 -0.69
C THR A 103 -18.57 6.58 -1.14
N ASP A 104 -18.27 6.31 -2.40
CA ASP A 104 -18.52 4.99 -3.00
C ASP A 104 -17.25 4.16 -3.15
N ASP A 105 -16.08 4.80 -3.19
CA ASP A 105 -14.79 4.12 -3.31
C ASP A 105 -14.45 3.34 -2.04
N PRO A 106 -14.14 2.03 -2.15
CA PRO A 106 -13.63 1.24 -1.03
C PRO A 106 -12.37 1.82 -0.38
N GLU A 107 -11.48 2.47 -1.15
CA GLU A 107 -10.28 3.13 -0.62
C GLU A 107 -10.65 4.25 0.35
N ALA A 108 -11.67 5.05 0.02
CA ALA A 108 -12.18 6.11 0.89
C ALA A 108 -12.83 5.56 2.18
N LYS A 109 -13.23 4.28 2.20
CA LYS A 109 -13.82 3.59 3.36
C LYS A 109 -12.79 2.81 4.20
N CYS A 110 -11.53 2.73 3.76
CA CYS A 110 -10.46 2.01 4.44
C CYS A 110 -10.77 0.53 4.71
N TYR A 111 -11.36 -0.18 3.75
CA TYR A 111 -11.46 -1.65 3.80
C TYR A 111 -10.11 -2.34 3.57
#